data_AF-A0A7S2PI50-F1
#
_entry.id   AF-A0A7S2PI50-F1
#
_cell.length_a   1.000
_cell.length_b   1.000
_cell.length_c   1.000
_cell.angle_alpha   90.00
_cell.angle_beta   90.00
_cell.angle_gamma   90.00
#
_symmetry.space_group_name_H-M   'P 1'
#
loop_
_entity.id
_entity.type
_entity.pdbx_description
1 polymer ?
#
loop_
_entity_poly.entity_id
_entity_poly.type
_entity_poly.pdbx_seq_one_letter_code
_entity_poly.pdbx_strand_id
1 'polypeptide(L)'
;MVFERVRDYFAGAPELPPGPVQLPKYFPLVPIGCEEKADKLFNCIGSTATDKMRELEKSGKDSKYHQNSNNLSQEDDPLEPCREFLAYYNRCCERNLRKRNNERLLEIYRVHEEYRYKSSSQSDSAK
;
A
#
# COMPACT_ATOMS: atom_id res chain seq x y z
N MET A 1 27.08 -10.15 -0.81
CA MET A 1 25.68 -10.19 -0.32
C MET A 1 25.54 -9.95 1.20
N VAL A 2 26.52 -9.36 1.90
CA VAL A 2 26.45 -9.10 3.36
C VAL A 2 26.59 -7.61 3.71
N PHE A 3 27.14 -6.81 2.79
CA PHE A 3 27.35 -5.36 2.99
C PHE A 3 26.05 -4.53 2.99
N GLU A 4 24.96 -4.98 2.39
CA GLU A 4 23.69 -4.23 2.38
C GLU A 4 23.01 -4.24 3.77
N ARG A 5 23.09 -5.35 4.54
CA ARG A 5 22.43 -5.46 5.85
C ARG A 5 23.03 -4.53 6.91
N VAL A 6 24.36 -4.33 6.88
CA VAL A 6 25.05 -3.48 7.85
C VAL A 6 24.72 -2.00 7.62
N ARG A 7 24.57 -1.58 6.36
CA ARG A 7 24.28 -0.19 6.03
C ARG A 7 22.89 0.25 6.49
N ASP A 8 21.93 -0.68 6.57
CA ASP A 8 20.58 -0.39 7.04
C ASP A 8 20.45 -0.25 8.56
N TYR A 9 21.35 -0.89 9.33
CA TYR A 9 21.42 -0.67 10.78
C TYR A 9 21.93 0.74 11.12
N PHE A 10 22.85 1.29 10.31
CA PHE A 10 23.41 2.63 10.52
C PHE A 10 22.54 3.76 9.96
N ALA A 11 21.64 3.48 9.01
CA ALA A 11 20.93 4.53 8.28
C ALA A 11 19.64 5.02 8.96
N GLY A 12 19.42 4.68 10.23
CA GLY A 12 18.29 5.14 11.06
C GLY A 12 16.91 4.63 10.60
N ALA A 13 15.93 4.73 11.50
CA ALA A 13 14.53 4.53 11.15
C ALA A 13 14.12 5.59 10.11
N PRO A 14 13.55 5.22 8.96
CA PRO A 14 13.06 6.19 8.00
C PRO A 14 11.87 6.94 8.60
N GLU A 15 12.01 8.24 8.77
CA GLU A 15 10.91 9.10 9.22
C GLU A 15 10.04 9.47 8.01
N LEU A 16 8.73 9.24 8.10
CA LEU A 16 7.78 9.83 7.14
C LEU A 16 7.56 11.30 7.47
N PRO A 17 7.29 12.14 6.45
CA PRO A 17 6.85 13.51 6.69
C PRO A 17 5.61 13.52 7.61
N PRO A 18 5.50 14.52 8.52
CA PRO A 18 4.34 14.68 9.38
C PRO A 18 3.12 15.00 8.51
N GLY A 19 2.09 14.16 8.60
CA GLY A 19 0.88 14.27 7.80
C GLY A 19 0.09 12.97 7.75
N PRO A 20 -1.11 12.99 7.13
CA PRO A 20 -1.94 11.81 6.92
C PRO A 20 -1.16 10.76 6.13
N VAL A 21 -1.22 9.51 6.59
CA VAL A 21 -0.42 8.41 6.08
C VAL A 21 -1.05 7.90 4.79
N GLN A 22 -0.45 8.26 3.65
CA GLN A 22 -0.92 7.81 2.33
C GLN A 22 -0.19 6.54 1.87
N LEU A 23 -0.90 5.71 1.11
CA LEU A 23 -0.27 4.57 0.48
C LEU A 23 0.80 5.01 -0.53
N PRO A 24 1.90 4.25 -0.65
CA PRO A 24 2.98 4.48 -1.61
C PRO A 24 2.48 4.49 -3.05
N LYS A 25 3.11 5.30 -3.90
CA LYS A 25 2.88 5.28 -5.35
C LYS A 25 3.12 3.90 -5.99
N TYR A 26 4.04 3.11 -5.43
CA TYR A 26 4.42 1.80 -5.93
C TYR A 26 3.64 0.64 -5.29
N PHE A 27 2.72 0.91 -4.36
CA PHE A 27 1.89 -0.13 -3.78
C PHE A 27 0.94 -0.72 -4.83
N PRO A 28 0.73 -2.05 -4.91
CA PRO A 28 1.20 -3.14 -4.05
C PRO A 28 2.42 -3.92 -4.61
N LEU A 29 3.37 -3.27 -5.28
CA LEU A 29 4.52 -3.97 -5.88
C LEU A 29 5.48 -4.53 -4.82
N VAL A 30 5.97 -5.75 -5.03
CA VAL A 30 6.98 -6.36 -4.16
C VAL A 30 8.26 -6.57 -4.97
N PRO A 31 9.22 -5.63 -4.93
CA PRO A 31 10.49 -5.83 -5.61
C PRO A 31 11.31 -6.91 -4.91
N ILE A 32 12.08 -7.66 -5.71
CA ILE A 32 12.96 -8.73 -5.23
C ILE A 32 13.91 -8.14 -4.18
N GLY A 33 13.92 -8.74 -2.99
CA GLY A 33 14.70 -8.30 -1.82
C GLY A 33 13.96 -7.40 -0.83
N CYS A 34 12.68 -7.07 -1.08
CA CYS A 34 11.84 -6.30 -0.15
C CYS A 34 10.69 -7.12 0.49
N GLU A 35 10.67 -8.44 0.28
CA GLU A 35 9.60 -9.35 0.72
C GLU A 35 9.27 -9.18 2.21
N GLU A 36 10.26 -9.28 3.10
CA GLU A 36 10.04 -9.15 4.55
C GLU A 36 9.42 -7.80 4.96
N LYS A 37 9.75 -6.71 4.26
CA LYS A 37 9.22 -5.38 4.56
C LYS A 37 7.79 -5.24 4.02
N ALA A 38 7.53 -5.80 2.84
CA ALA A 38 6.22 -5.85 2.24
C ALA A 38 5.26 -6.71 3.07
N ASP A 39 5.69 -7.88 3.52
CA ASP A 39 4.88 -8.79 4.35
C ASP A 39 4.45 -8.13 5.66
N LYS A 40 5.37 -7.44 6.35
CA LYS A 40 5.04 -6.69 7.56
C LYS A 40 4.01 -5.59 7.31
N LEU A 41 4.15 -4.87 6.20
CA LEU A 41 3.19 -3.86 5.79
C LEU A 41 1.82 -4.47 5.50
N PHE A 42 1.76 -5.51 4.66
CA PHE A 42 0.51 -6.15 4.27
C PHE A 42 -0.19 -6.80 5.47
N ASN A 43 0.57 -7.42 6.37
CA ASN A 43 0.01 -7.99 7.60
C ASN A 43 -0.57 -6.90 8.51
N CYS A 44 0.13 -5.78 8.67
CA CYS A 44 -0.38 -4.65 9.45
C CYS A 44 -1.65 -4.05 8.83
N ILE A 45 -1.69 -3.89 7.50
CA ILE A 45 -2.86 -3.38 6.80
C ILE A 45 -4.03 -4.36 6.93
N GLY A 46 -3.77 -5.66 6.71
CA GLY A 46 -4.79 -6.70 6.72
C GLY A 46 -5.37 -7.03 8.09
N SER A 47 -4.65 -6.71 9.18
CA SER A 47 -5.12 -6.89 10.55
C SER A 47 -5.41 -5.54 11.20
N THR A 48 -4.40 -4.89 11.76
CA THR A 48 -4.50 -3.70 12.59
C THR A 48 -5.22 -2.53 11.92
N ALA A 49 -4.89 -2.21 10.66
CA ALA A 49 -5.55 -1.09 9.97
C ALA A 49 -7.02 -1.41 9.64
N THR A 50 -7.31 -2.67 9.31
CA THR A 50 -8.67 -3.15 9.02
C THR A 50 -9.53 -3.16 10.29
N ASP A 51 -8.97 -3.57 11.43
CA ASP A 51 -9.65 -3.52 12.72
C ASP A 51 -9.95 -2.07 13.15
N LYS A 52 -8.97 -1.17 12.97
CA LYS A 52 -9.16 0.26 13.25
C LYS A 52 -10.22 0.88 12.32
N MET A 53 -10.25 0.53 11.04
CA MET A 53 -11.33 0.94 10.13
C MET A 53 -12.69 0.45 10.61
N ARG A 54 -12.78 -0.81 11.03
CA ARG A 54 -14.03 -1.38 11.56
C ARG A 54 -14.48 -0.69 12.86
N GLU A 55 -13.57 -0.23 13.70
CA GLU A 55 -13.89 0.57 14.89
C GLU A 55 -14.37 1.98 14.53
N LEU A 56 -13.78 2.60 13.52
CA LEU A 56 -14.21 3.90 12.99
C LEU A 56 -15.62 3.81 12.37
N GLU A 57 -15.91 2.72 11.66
CA GLU A 57 -17.26 2.41 11.15
C GLU A 57 -18.26 2.24 12.29
N LYS A 58 -17.93 1.45 13.32
CA LYS A 58 -18.81 1.25 14.49
C LYS A 58 -19.08 2.55 15.26
N SER A 59 -18.10 3.45 15.30
CA SER A 59 -18.22 4.75 15.98
C SER A 59 -18.88 5.83 15.13
N GLY A 60 -19.26 5.54 13.88
CA GLY A 60 -19.89 6.49 12.96
C GLY A 60 -18.97 7.63 12.51
N LYS A 61 -17.65 7.41 12.57
CA LYS A 61 -16.62 8.36 12.13
C LYS A 61 -16.15 8.12 10.68
N ASP A 62 -16.57 7.02 10.08
CA ASP A 62 -16.32 6.60 8.69
C ASP A 62 -16.52 7.72 7.65
N SER A 63 -17.58 8.51 7.82
CA SER A 63 -17.97 9.58 6.89
C SER A 63 -16.92 10.68 6.78
N LYS A 64 -16.18 10.95 7.86
CA LYS A 64 -15.11 11.96 7.90
C LYS A 64 -13.84 11.50 7.19
N TYR A 65 -13.56 10.20 7.21
CA TYR A 65 -12.41 9.60 6.54
C TYR A 65 -12.50 9.77 5.01
N HIS A 66 -13.67 9.53 4.44
CA HIS A 66 -13.89 9.64 2.99
C HIS A 66 -13.92 11.07 2.46
N GLN A 67 -14.28 12.05 3.28
CA GLN A 67 -14.53 13.41 2.81
C GLN A 67 -13.27 14.28 2.74
N ASN A 68 -12.24 14.04 3.56
CA ASN A 68 -11.01 14.84 3.54
C ASN A 68 -9.80 14.09 4.14
N SER A 69 -9.02 13.41 3.30
CA SER A 69 -7.73 12.81 3.70
C SER A 69 -6.70 13.84 4.19
N ASN A 70 -6.87 15.13 3.85
CA ASN A 70 -5.89 16.19 4.12
C ASN A 70 -6.07 16.91 5.47
N ASN A 71 -7.18 16.68 6.18
CA ASN A 71 -7.49 17.32 7.46
C ASN A 71 -7.87 16.30 8.55
N LEU A 72 -7.53 15.03 8.36
CA LEU A 72 -7.81 13.99 9.34
C LEU A 72 -6.79 14.09 10.49
N SER A 73 -7.28 14.17 11.72
CA SER A 73 -6.42 14.06 12.91
C SER A 73 -5.65 12.73 12.85
N GLN A 74 -4.37 12.76 13.22
CA GLN A 74 -3.48 11.59 13.19
C GLN A 74 -4.08 10.38 13.95
N GLU A 75 -4.87 10.63 14.97
CA GLU A 75 -5.54 9.62 15.79
C GLU A 75 -6.65 8.86 15.03
N ASP A 76 -7.37 9.54 14.11
CA ASP A 76 -8.45 8.95 13.32
C ASP A 76 -7.92 8.29 12.01
N ASP A 77 -6.61 8.27 11.77
CA ASP A 77 -6.02 7.64 10.58
C ASP A 77 -5.87 6.11 10.79
N PRO A 78 -6.54 5.27 9.97
CA PRO A 78 -6.45 3.81 10.06
C PRO A 78 -5.06 3.26 9.71
N LEU A 79 -4.25 3.99 8.95
CA LEU A 79 -2.92 3.57 8.51
C LEU A 79 -1.80 4.01 9.47
N GLU A 80 -2.13 4.84 10.45
CA GLU A 80 -1.22 5.29 11.51
C GLU A 80 -0.42 4.16 12.18
N PRO A 81 -1.02 3.04 12.63
CA PRO A 81 -0.26 1.93 13.23
C PRO A 81 0.73 1.27 12.25
N CYS A 82 0.52 1.44 10.94
CA CYS A 82 1.37 0.88 9.90
C CYS A 82 2.39 1.89 9.34
N ARG A 83 2.47 3.10 9.91
CA ARG A 83 3.31 4.20 9.41
C ARG A 83 4.79 3.82 9.31
N GLU A 84 5.31 3.12 10.31
CA GLU A 84 6.71 2.66 10.31
C GLU A 84 6.95 1.62 9.20
N PHE A 85 6.04 0.67 9.02
CA PHE A 85 6.17 -0.34 7.96
C PHE A 85 6.09 0.29 6.56
N LEU A 86 5.25 1.31 6.40
CA LEU A 86 5.18 2.10 5.17
C LEU A 86 6.50 2.80 4.87
N ALA A 87 7.18 3.32 5.90
CA ALA A 87 8.49 3.95 5.78
C ALA A 87 9.54 2.99 5.23
N TYR A 88 9.63 1.82 5.85
CA TYR A 88 10.59 0.79 5.46
C TYR A 88 10.29 0.23 4.07
N TYR A 89 9.01 -0.01 3.77
CA TYR A 89 8.58 -0.47 2.46
C TYR A 89 8.93 0.55 1.37
N ASN A 90 8.58 1.83 1.55
CA ASN A 90 8.91 2.90 0.61
C ASN A 90 10.41 2.98 0.32
N ARG A 91 11.22 3.04 1.37
CA ARG A 91 12.69 3.09 1.25
C ARG A 91 13.24 1.87 0.51
N CYS A 92 12.67 0.69 0.77
CA CYS A 92 13.07 -0.53 0.11
C CYS A 92 12.70 -0.52 -1.38
N CYS A 93 11.48 -0.08 -1.71
CA CYS A 93 11.00 0.06 -3.08
C CYS A 93 11.85 1.05 -3.87
N GLU A 94 12.12 2.24 -3.35
CA GLU A 94 12.92 3.26 -4.04
C GLU A 94 14.33 2.77 -4.40
N ARG A 95 14.94 1.94 -3.55
CA ARG A 95 16.27 1.37 -3.77
C ARG A 95 16.26 0.20 -4.73
N ASN A 96 15.28 -0.70 -4.60
CA ASN A 96 15.29 -1.97 -5.33
C ASN A 96 14.58 -1.90 -6.68
N LEU A 97 13.59 -1.00 -6.87
CA LEU A 97 12.90 -0.85 -8.16
C LEU A 97 13.84 -0.40 -9.29
N ARG A 98 14.90 0.36 -8.97
CA ARG A 98 15.90 0.81 -9.95
C ARG A 98 16.89 -0.28 -10.37
N LYS A 99 16.86 -1.47 -9.74
CA LYS A 99 17.77 -2.58 -10.07
C LYS A 99 17.24 -3.33 -11.29
N ARG A 100 18.14 -3.80 -12.17
CA ARG A 100 17.83 -4.58 -13.39
C ARG A 100 16.85 -5.73 -13.17
N ASN A 101 16.98 -6.44 -12.04
CA ASN A 101 16.14 -7.59 -11.72
C ASN A 101 14.66 -7.22 -11.49
N ASN A 102 14.39 -5.94 -11.17
CA ASN A 102 13.06 -5.40 -10.90
C ASN A 102 12.56 -4.49 -12.03
N GLU A 103 13.29 -4.40 -13.14
CA GLU A 103 12.93 -3.56 -14.30
C GLU A 103 11.56 -3.97 -14.87
N ARG A 104 11.24 -5.27 -14.84
CA ARG A 104 9.92 -5.80 -15.23
C ARG A 104 8.76 -5.26 -14.39
N LEU A 105 9.00 -4.83 -13.15
CA LEU A 105 7.96 -4.23 -12.29
C LEU A 105 7.70 -2.76 -12.64
N LEU A 106 8.67 -2.10 -13.29
CA LEU A 106 8.52 -0.76 -13.85
C LEU A 106 7.97 -0.80 -15.28
N GLU A 107 8.23 -1.89 -16.01
CA GLU A 107 7.62 -2.17 -17.30
C GLU A 107 6.15 -2.54 -17.11
N ILE A 108 5.33 -1.53 -17.32
CA ILE A 108 3.87 -1.52 -17.30
C ILE A 108 3.31 -2.50 -18.36
N TYR A 109 3.32 -3.81 -18.12
CA TYR A 109 2.26 -4.70 -18.62
C TYR A 109 1.15 -4.66 -17.56
N ARG A 110 0.38 -3.58 -17.46
CA ARG A 110 -0.95 -3.47 -18.10
C ARG A 110 -1.40 -4.78 -18.75
N VAL A 111 -1.93 -5.70 -17.94
CA VAL A 111 -3.00 -6.56 -18.44
C VAL A 111 -4.19 -5.63 -18.70
N HIS A 112 -4.25 -5.07 -19.91
CA HIS A 112 -5.44 -4.37 -20.39
C HIS A 112 -6.57 -5.40 -20.47
N GLU A 113 -7.60 -5.22 -19.65
CA GLU A 113 -9.04 -5.27 -19.97
C GLU A 113 -9.66 -6.44 -20.78
N GLU A 114 -8.91 -7.43 -21.28
CA GLU A 114 -9.43 -8.56 -22.07
C GLU A 114 -10.37 -9.48 -21.29
N TYR A 115 -10.38 -9.37 -19.95
CA TYR A 115 -11.29 -10.09 -19.06
C TYR A 115 -12.46 -9.23 -18.55
N ARG A 116 -12.57 -7.96 -18.96
CA ARG A 116 -13.64 -7.05 -18.54
C ARG A 116 -14.89 -7.25 -19.41
N TYR A 117 -15.51 -8.43 -19.26
CA TYR A 117 -16.85 -8.80 -19.72
C TYR A 117 -17.07 -8.82 -21.25
N LYS A 118 -17.26 -10.03 -21.79
CA LYS A 118 -18.27 -10.20 -22.84
C LYS A 118 -19.59 -9.72 -22.24
N SER A 119 -20.07 -8.55 -22.64
CA SER A 119 -21.41 -8.10 -22.31
C SER A 119 -22.40 -9.16 -22.80
N SER A 120 -23.01 -9.90 -21.88
CA SER A 120 -24.25 -10.62 -22.15
C SER A 120 -25.37 -9.59 -22.29
N SER A 121 -25.33 -8.81 -23.36
CA SER A 121 -26.47 -8.04 -23.82
C SER A 121 -27.44 -9.01 -24.48
N GLN A 122 -28.62 -9.14 -23.86
CA GLN A 122 -29.92 -9.23 -24.53
C GLN A 122 -30.08 -10.33 -25.59
N SER A 123 -30.77 -11.40 -25.20
CA SER A 123 -31.75 -12.03 -26.09
C SER A 123 -33.11 -11.98 -25.39
N ASP A 124 -33.83 -10.90 -25.70
CA ASP A 124 -35.27 -10.86 -25.94
C ASP A 124 -36.13 -11.94 -25.26
N SER A 125 -36.66 -11.62 -24.08
CA SER A 125 -37.94 -12.17 -23.63
C SER A 125 -39.05 -11.20 -24.00
N ALA A 126 -39.40 -11.21 -25.28
CA ALA A 126 -40.72 -10.81 -25.75
C ALA A 126 -41.55 -12.09 -25.93
N LYS A 127 -42.52 -12.30 -25.05
CA LYS A 127 -43.69 -13.14 -25.30
C LYS A 127 -44.87 -12.59 -24.53
#